data_AF-A0A931L018-F1
#
_entry.id   AF-A0A931L018-F1
#
_cell.length_a   1.000
_cell.length_b   1.000
_cell.length_c   1.000
_cell.angle_alpha   90.00
_cell.angle_beta   90.00
_cell.angle_gamma   90.00
#
_symmetry.space_group_name_H-M   'P 1'
#
loop_
_entity.id
_entity.type
_entity.pdbx_description
1 polymer ?
#
loop_
_entity_poly.entity_id
_entity_poly.type
_entity_poly.pdbx_seq_one_letter_code
_entity_poly.pdbx_strand_id
1 'polypeptide(L)'
;MGAGDREFESPRPDRIGVLRPRTSALDPAVGGHAPVTVRGHAHPPVRPAPTAEPAAEPGAPIHVKSAVETLSPSRVKLTVEVPFEELKPALDAAYKRIADQITVPGFRKGKVPNRIIDQRIGRAAVLDEAINDAINLNLDSALRENDIKLLGRPEVDVTAFEDAKPLEFTAEMDVVPEFELPSYDSIEVVVDPSEVTDDDVATQLDALRSRFGSLTTVERAATTGDVLLFDISGETDGEAVEDLEAKALSYELGTDGMLPGFDEALEGVSAGETRTFAFTPETGEYEGRDITVTVVVSGVRERVLPTADDDFAQLASEFDTIDELRADLRERVGRVKLLEQAYAAREKVAEALLAATEIALPEGVITQQVEDHFADGHGDDAHRTEVETQTRDSLKSQLVLDRIAETEQLSVSEAELSSWLVQQAPRYGMSPDQFAQELVSSGQVPAAVAEVRRAKALAHVLEHARVTDTTGAVVDLSSLDADEVPVAEDGHDHEGHDHDHEGHDHE
;
A
#
# COMPACT_ATOMS: atom_id res chain seq x y z
N MET A 1 -65.36 2.92 45.11
CA MET A 1 -65.64 4.22 44.46
C MET A 1 -64.78 4.20 43.19
N GLY A 2 -65.28 3.90 41.99
CA GLY A 2 -66.46 4.47 41.36
C GLY A 2 -66.05 5.63 40.46
N ALA A 3 -65.71 5.31 39.21
CA ALA A 3 -65.75 6.13 37.97
C ALA A 3 -64.79 7.34 37.84
N GLY A 4 -64.20 7.66 36.68
CA GLY A 4 -64.23 7.13 35.30
C GLY A 4 -63.23 7.97 34.47
N ASP A 5 -63.08 7.94 33.16
CA ASP A 5 -63.62 7.19 32.04
C ASP A 5 -62.85 7.74 30.81
N ARG A 6 -62.68 6.92 29.75
CA ARG A 6 -62.33 7.28 28.35
C ARG A 6 -60.88 7.61 28.00
N GLU A 7 -60.35 7.20 26.85
CA GLU A 7 -60.79 6.25 25.82
C GLU A 7 -59.55 5.86 24.99
N PHE A 8 -59.54 4.61 24.54
CA PHE A 8 -58.57 4.00 23.64
C PHE A 8 -58.94 4.34 22.19
N GLU A 9 -57.98 4.65 21.32
CA GLU A 9 -58.18 4.49 19.88
C GLU A 9 -56.88 4.07 19.17
N SER A 10 -56.80 2.79 18.84
CA SER A 10 -56.10 2.32 17.63
C SER A 10 -57.10 2.39 16.47
N PRO A 11 -56.66 2.53 15.21
CA PRO A 11 -56.72 1.31 14.39
C PRO A 11 -55.62 1.17 13.30
N ARG A 12 -55.65 -0.04 12.75
CA ARG A 12 -54.79 -0.72 11.79
C ARG A 12 -55.25 -0.50 10.31
N PRO A 13 -54.58 -1.10 9.30
CA PRO A 13 -54.46 -0.65 7.91
C PRO A 13 -55.41 -1.35 6.92
N ASP A 14 -55.47 -0.85 5.67
CA ASP A 14 -55.83 -1.53 4.40
C ASP A 14 -56.08 -0.46 3.31
N ARG A 15 -56.08 -0.65 1.98
CA ARG A 15 -55.45 -1.53 0.97
C ARG A 15 -56.06 -1.12 -0.39
N ILE A 16 -55.26 -1.16 -1.47
CA ILE A 16 -55.60 -1.59 -2.86
C ILE A 16 -56.35 -0.65 -3.84
N GLY A 17 -55.78 -0.56 -5.06
CA GLY A 17 -56.44 -0.32 -6.37
C GLY A 17 -55.42 -0.04 -7.49
N VAL A 18 -54.69 -1.02 -8.04
CA VAL A 18 -54.92 -1.81 -9.30
C VAL A 18 -55.39 -1.00 -10.53
N LEU A 19 -54.55 -0.92 -11.59
CA LEU A 19 -54.81 -1.45 -12.95
C LEU A 19 -53.66 -1.10 -13.96
N ARG A 20 -53.39 -2.04 -14.87
CA ARG A 20 -52.19 -2.23 -15.74
C ARG A 20 -52.31 -1.58 -17.16
N PRO A 21 -51.65 -2.05 -18.25
CA PRO A 21 -50.41 -1.48 -18.85
C PRO A 21 -50.53 -1.16 -20.38
N ARG A 22 -49.55 -0.46 -20.98
CA ARG A 22 -49.23 -0.50 -22.44
C ARG A 22 -47.74 -0.17 -22.67
N THR A 23 -46.86 -1.15 -22.90
CA THR A 23 -46.27 -1.61 -24.19
C THR A 23 -45.63 -0.56 -25.09
N SER A 24 -44.30 -0.65 -25.28
CA SER A 24 -43.59 -1.01 -26.54
C SER A 24 -42.08 -0.68 -26.38
N ALA A 25 -41.23 -1.63 -25.99
CA ALA A 25 -40.42 -2.51 -26.85
C ALA A 25 -39.29 -1.81 -27.63
N LEU A 26 -38.03 -2.06 -27.25
CA LEU A 26 -36.97 -2.63 -28.11
C LEU A 26 -35.64 -2.83 -27.34
N ASP A 27 -35.06 -3.99 -27.54
CA ASP A 27 -33.76 -4.57 -27.18
C ASP A 27 -33.40 -5.49 -28.39
N PRO A 28 -32.21 -6.11 -28.61
CA PRO A 28 -30.84 -5.91 -28.12
C PRO A 28 -29.78 -5.91 -29.28
N ALA A 29 -28.47 -5.94 -28.90
CA ALA A 29 -27.39 -6.77 -29.48
C ALA A 29 -26.18 -6.13 -30.22
N VAL A 30 -24.98 -6.38 -29.66
CA VAL A 30 -23.77 -7.04 -30.21
C VAL A 30 -23.26 -6.70 -31.62
N GLY A 31 -21.97 -6.30 -31.69
CA GLY A 31 -20.96 -6.93 -32.57
C GLY A 31 -20.45 -6.20 -33.83
N GLY A 32 -19.12 -5.95 -33.86
CA GLY A 32 -18.23 -6.38 -34.97
C GLY A 32 -18.12 -5.57 -36.28
N HIS A 33 -16.90 -5.04 -36.51
CA HIS A 33 -16.13 -4.90 -37.77
C HIS A 33 -16.69 -4.22 -39.06
N ALA A 34 -16.02 -3.09 -39.45
CA ALA A 34 -15.48 -2.66 -40.77
C ALA A 34 -16.34 -2.72 -42.08
N PRO A 35 -15.95 -2.09 -43.23
CA PRO A 35 -15.35 -0.78 -43.53
C PRO A 35 -16.09 0.01 -44.66
N VAL A 36 -15.63 1.26 -44.93
CA VAL A 36 -15.64 2.08 -46.18
C VAL A 36 -16.65 1.78 -47.32
N THR A 37 -17.36 2.79 -47.85
CA THR A 37 -17.32 3.24 -49.29
C THR A 37 -18.25 4.45 -49.61
N VAL A 38 -17.73 5.26 -50.53
CA VAL A 38 -18.09 6.57 -51.10
C VAL A 38 -19.36 6.63 -51.99
N ARG A 39 -19.95 7.83 -52.13
CA ARG A 39 -20.56 8.53 -53.32
C ARG A 39 -21.90 9.18 -52.92
N GLY A 40 -22.27 10.42 -53.23
CA GLY A 40 -21.73 11.49 -54.07
C GLY A 40 -22.94 12.35 -54.51
N HIS A 41 -22.80 13.67 -54.61
CA HIS A 41 -23.32 14.53 -55.70
C HIS A 41 -23.17 16.03 -55.40
N ALA A 42 -23.06 16.77 -56.50
CA ALA A 42 -22.41 18.07 -56.65
C ALA A 42 -23.33 19.28 -56.40
N HIS A 43 -22.71 20.40 -56.03
CA HIS A 43 -23.27 21.76 -56.14
C HIS A 43 -22.16 22.75 -56.65
N PRO A 44 -22.54 23.90 -57.23
CA PRO A 44 -21.80 24.66 -58.27
C PRO A 44 -20.76 25.66 -57.69
N PRO A 45 -19.93 26.32 -58.53
CA PRO A 45 -18.67 26.92 -58.08
C PRO A 45 -18.88 28.29 -57.41
N VAL A 46 -18.27 28.47 -56.25
CA VAL A 46 -18.07 29.77 -55.60
C VAL A 46 -16.57 30.09 -55.64
N ARG A 47 -16.26 31.35 -55.95
CA ARG A 47 -14.93 31.94 -56.20
C ARG A 47 -13.91 31.61 -55.10
N PRO A 48 -12.60 31.49 -55.41
CA PRO A 48 -11.58 31.25 -54.40
C PRO A 48 -11.41 32.48 -53.50
N ALA A 49 -11.53 32.29 -52.19
CA ALA A 49 -10.98 33.16 -51.17
C ALA A 49 -9.45 32.96 -51.12
N PRO A 50 -8.66 33.98 -50.71
CA PRO A 50 -7.21 33.88 -50.68
C PRO A 50 -6.76 32.79 -49.71
N THR A 51 -5.78 31.99 -50.15
CA THR A 51 -5.09 30.97 -49.36
C THR A 51 -4.63 31.56 -48.04
N ALA A 52 -5.19 31.10 -46.93
CA ALA A 52 -4.58 31.26 -45.63
C ALA A 52 -3.30 30.42 -45.61
N GLU A 53 -2.19 31.03 -45.23
CA GLU A 53 -0.96 30.32 -44.84
C GLU A 53 -1.31 29.19 -43.86
N PRO A 54 -0.76 27.98 -44.03
CA PRO A 54 -0.97 26.92 -43.05
C PRO A 54 -0.34 27.34 -41.71
N ALA A 55 -1.12 27.19 -40.64
CA ALA A 55 -0.63 27.30 -39.28
C ALA A 55 0.56 26.35 -39.08
N ALA A 56 1.62 26.86 -38.44
CA ALA A 56 2.84 26.13 -38.16
C ALA A 56 2.54 24.82 -37.40
N GLU A 57 3.14 23.73 -37.89
CA GLU A 57 3.17 22.42 -37.23
C GLU A 57 3.93 22.51 -35.89
N PRO A 58 3.60 21.66 -34.90
CA PRO A 58 4.34 21.62 -33.64
C PRO A 58 5.72 20.98 -33.84
N GLY A 59 6.77 21.74 -33.49
CA GLY A 59 8.10 21.27 -33.06
C GLY A 59 8.92 20.46 -34.06
N ALA A 60 9.75 21.13 -34.87
CA ALA A 60 10.92 20.47 -35.46
C ALA A 60 11.85 19.96 -34.34
N PRO A 61 12.55 18.81 -34.52
CA PRO A 61 13.49 18.32 -33.53
C PRO A 61 14.60 19.36 -33.32
N ILE A 62 14.74 19.82 -32.08
CA ILE A 62 15.80 20.74 -31.68
C ILE A 62 17.11 19.94 -31.75
N HIS A 63 18.00 20.28 -32.68
CA HIS A 63 19.30 19.62 -32.79
C HIS A 63 20.23 20.11 -31.68
N VAL A 64 20.02 19.59 -30.47
CA VAL A 64 20.94 19.80 -29.36
C VAL A 64 22.11 18.85 -29.53
N LYS A 65 23.35 19.35 -29.45
CA LYS A 65 24.49 18.44 -29.36
C LYS A 65 24.55 17.93 -27.94
N SER A 66 24.22 16.66 -27.76
CA SER A 66 24.33 15.97 -26.48
C SER A 66 25.42 14.91 -26.55
N ALA A 67 26.15 14.73 -25.44
CA ALA A 67 27.13 13.68 -25.26
C ALA A 67 26.92 13.03 -23.90
N VAL A 68 26.76 11.71 -23.89
CA VAL A 68 26.58 10.90 -22.68
C VAL A 68 27.92 10.27 -22.30
N GLU A 69 28.33 10.46 -21.05
CA GLU A 69 29.49 9.83 -20.43
C GLU A 69 29.02 8.97 -19.25
N THR A 70 29.37 7.69 -19.21
CA THR A 70 29.06 6.80 -18.08
C THR A 70 30.09 7.02 -16.97
N LEU A 71 29.65 7.51 -15.81
CA LEU A 71 30.51 7.71 -14.63
C LEU A 71 30.63 6.44 -13.80
N SER A 72 29.51 5.74 -13.62
CA SER A 72 29.39 4.42 -12.98
C SER A 72 28.24 3.64 -13.64
N PRO A 73 28.06 2.34 -13.35
CA PRO A 73 26.96 1.57 -13.94
C PRO A 73 25.57 2.13 -13.60
N SER A 74 25.43 2.90 -12.52
CA SER A 74 24.18 3.53 -12.07
C SER A 74 24.18 5.05 -12.20
N ARG A 75 25.23 5.69 -12.75
CA ARG A 75 25.33 7.15 -12.86
C ARG A 75 25.94 7.60 -14.18
N VAL A 76 25.29 8.55 -14.85
CA VAL A 76 25.75 9.11 -16.12
C VAL A 76 25.87 10.63 -16.04
N LYS A 77 26.74 11.18 -16.88
CA LYS A 77 26.91 12.60 -17.11
C LYS A 77 26.51 12.93 -18.53
N LEU A 78 25.49 13.76 -18.66
CA LEU A 78 25.02 14.29 -19.93
C LEU A 78 25.59 15.69 -20.12
N THR A 79 26.40 15.88 -21.15
CA THR A 79 26.88 17.21 -21.58
C THR A 79 26.02 17.72 -22.71
N VAL A 80 25.46 18.92 -22.57
CA VAL A 80 24.50 19.50 -23.50
C VAL A 80 25.00 20.87 -23.96
N GLU A 81 25.16 21.03 -25.28
CA GLU A 81 25.49 22.31 -25.93
C GLU A 81 24.25 22.81 -26.69
N VAL A 82 23.68 23.92 -26.23
CA VAL A 82 22.49 24.56 -26.82
C VAL A 82 22.93 25.82 -27.58
N PRO A 83 22.73 25.88 -28.91
CA PRO A 83 23.01 27.08 -29.69
C PRO A 83 22.18 28.28 -29.21
N PHE A 84 22.75 29.49 -29.21
CA PHE A 84 22.05 30.71 -28.77
C PHE A 84 20.73 30.97 -29.51
N GLU A 85 20.66 30.59 -30.79
CA GLU A 85 19.44 30.74 -31.60
C GLU A 85 18.26 29.94 -31.03
N GLU A 86 18.53 28.78 -30.42
CA GLU A 86 17.54 27.91 -29.77
C GLU A 86 17.12 28.44 -28.38
N LEU A 87 17.86 29.40 -27.81
CA LEU A 87 17.51 30.05 -26.54
C LEU A 87 16.46 31.16 -26.71
N LYS A 88 16.18 31.61 -27.94
CA LYS A 88 15.21 32.69 -28.22
C LYS A 88 13.83 32.47 -27.60
N PRO A 89 13.21 31.28 -27.69
CA PRO A 89 11.90 31.03 -27.07
C PRO A 89 11.95 31.19 -25.55
N ALA A 90 13.01 30.71 -24.90
CA ALA A 90 13.20 30.82 -23.45
C ALA A 90 13.44 32.28 -23.03
N LEU A 91 14.22 33.05 -23.82
CA LEU A 91 14.43 34.48 -23.61
C LEU A 91 13.12 35.28 -23.73
N ASP A 92 12.32 35.02 -24.76
CA ASP A 92 11.03 35.69 -24.96
C ASP A 92 10.05 35.37 -23.82
N ALA A 93 10.05 34.12 -23.33
CA ALA A 93 9.27 33.71 -22.16
C ALA A 93 9.72 34.42 -20.88
N ALA A 94 11.04 34.48 -20.62
CA ALA A 94 11.61 35.18 -19.48
C ALA A 94 11.26 36.67 -19.49
N TYR A 95 11.41 37.35 -20.64
CA TYR A 95 11.00 38.75 -20.80
C TYR A 95 9.53 38.97 -20.48
N LYS A 96 8.65 38.06 -20.93
CA LYS A 96 7.21 38.14 -20.66
C LYS A 96 6.91 37.97 -19.16
N ARG A 97 7.48 36.95 -18.50
CA ARG A 97 7.28 36.73 -17.05
C ARG A 97 7.76 37.92 -16.22
N ILE A 98 8.95 38.42 -16.54
CA ILE A 98 9.51 39.58 -15.85
C ILE A 98 8.63 40.81 -16.09
N ALA A 99 8.12 41.03 -17.31
CA ALA A 99 7.21 42.13 -17.61
C ALA A 99 5.90 42.08 -16.82
N ASP A 100 5.42 40.88 -16.48
CA ASP A 100 4.21 40.67 -15.68
C ASP A 100 4.46 40.92 -14.18
N GLN A 101 5.66 40.61 -13.68
CA GLN A 101 6.04 40.78 -12.27
C GLN A 101 6.38 42.24 -11.92
N ILE A 102 7.04 42.97 -12.82
CA ILE A 102 7.53 44.31 -12.53
C ILE A 102 6.48 45.41 -12.74
N THR A 103 6.57 46.47 -11.93
CA THR A 103 5.80 47.70 -12.14
C THR A 103 6.74 48.80 -12.62
N VAL A 104 6.55 49.25 -13.87
CA VAL A 104 7.34 50.34 -14.47
C VAL A 104 6.45 51.57 -14.71
N PRO A 105 6.79 52.74 -14.15
CA PRO A 105 6.02 53.97 -14.37
C PRO A 105 5.85 54.27 -15.87
N GLY A 106 4.61 54.53 -16.28
CA GLY A 106 4.26 54.84 -17.68
C GLY A 106 3.95 53.63 -18.57
N PHE A 107 4.14 52.39 -18.08
CA PHE A 107 3.81 51.17 -18.81
C PHE A 107 2.77 50.33 -18.06
N ARG A 108 1.87 49.70 -18.81
CA ARG A 108 0.93 48.71 -18.24
C ARG A 108 1.71 47.41 -17.95
N LYS A 109 1.43 46.78 -16.81
CA LYS A 109 1.96 45.45 -16.45
C LYS A 109 1.81 44.47 -17.63
N GLY A 110 2.87 43.71 -17.92
CA GLY A 110 2.94 42.76 -19.04
C GLY A 110 3.16 43.35 -20.43
N LYS A 111 3.24 44.68 -20.56
CA LYS A 111 3.47 45.38 -21.85
C LYS A 111 4.67 46.33 -21.81
N VAL A 112 5.62 46.04 -20.93
CA VAL A 112 6.90 46.76 -20.85
C VAL A 112 7.81 46.26 -21.99
N PRO A 113 8.37 47.14 -22.85
CA PRO A 113 9.31 46.71 -23.89
C PRO A 113 10.61 46.13 -23.31
N ASN A 114 11.18 45.09 -23.94
CA ASN A 114 12.40 44.39 -23.48
C ASN A 114 13.56 45.33 -23.14
N ARG A 115 13.78 46.38 -23.95
CA ARG A 115 14.84 47.38 -23.71
C ARG A 115 14.70 48.11 -22.37
N ILE A 116 13.46 48.33 -21.91
CA ILE A 116 13.18 48.98 -20.63
C ILE A 116 13.36 48.00 -19.47
N ILE A 117 13.05 46.72 -19.70
CA ILE A 117 13.30 45.63 -18.74
C ILE A 117 14.81 45.47 -18.50
N ASP A 118 15.60 45.38 -19.57
CA ASP A 118 17.06 45.29 -19.51
C ASP A 118 17.69 46.47 -18.74
N GLN A 119 17.16 47.68 -18.94
CA GLN A 119 17.64 48.88 -18.24
C GLN A 119 17.31 48.91 -16.76
N ARG A 120 16.21 48.25 -16.35
CA ARG A 120 15.68 48.34 -14.99
C ARG A 120 16.22 47.22 -14.09
N ILE A 121 16.36 46.02 -14.64
CA ILE A 121 16.69 44.80 -13.89
C ILE A 121 18.05 44.23 -14.31
N GLY A 122 18.56 44.66 -15.47
CA GLY A 122 19.80 44.17 -16.03
C GLY A 122 19.55 42.98 -16.96
N ARG A 123 20.24 42.97 -18.10
CA ARG A 123 20.16 41.88 -19.09
C ARG A 123 20.61 40.53 -18.51
N ALA A 124 21.56 40.54 -17.57
CA ALA A 124 22.05 39.33 -16.89
C ALA A 124 20.91 38.59 -16.15
N ALA A 125 20.07 39.31 -15.40
CA ALA A 125 18.96 38.69 -14.66
C ALA A 125 17.88 38.08 -15.58
N VAL A 126 17.68 38.66 -16.77
CA VAL A 126 16.78 38.07 -17.78
C VAL A 126 17.39 36.81 -18.39
N LEU A 127 18.70 36.83 -18.62
CA LEU A 127 19.43 35.68 -19.14
C LEU A 127 19.39 34.52 -18.13
N ASP A 128 19.64 34.77 -16.84
CA ASP A 128 19.58 33.74 -15.79
C ASP A 128 18.20 33.05 -15.73
N GLU A 129 17.13 33.84 -15.79
CA GLU A 129 15.75 33.32 -15.85
C GLU A 129 15.50 32.47 -17.11
N ALA A 130 16.00 32.91 -18.27
CA ALA A 130 15.85 32.20 -19.53
C ALA A 130 16.68 30.90 -19.56
N ILE A 131 17.84 30.88 -18.91
CA ILE A 131 18.71 29.69 -18.82
C ILE A 131 18.02 28.58 -18.06
N ASN A 132 17.40 28.87 -16.91
CA ASN A 132 16.73 27.84 -16.11
C ASN A 132 15.64 27.11 -16.90
N ASP A 133 14.82 27.86 -17.65
CA ASP A 133 13.82 27.28 -18.55
C ASP A 133 14.46 26.48 -19.69
N ALA A 134 15.51 27.03 -20.32
CA ALA A 134 16.19 26.39 -21.42
C ALA A 134 16.86 25.07 -21.00
N ILE A 135 17.48 25.02 -19.82
CA ILE A 135 18.07 23.82 -19.25
C ILE A 135 17.00 22.73 -19.12
N ASN A 136 15.88 23.02 -18.45
CA ASN A 136 14.82 22.04 -18.23
C ASN A 136 14.30 21.46 -19.54
N LEU A 137 14.00 22.31 -20.53
CA LEU A 137 13.47 21.89 -21.83
C LEU A 137 14.49 21.04 -22.63
N ASN A 138 15.75 21.47 -22.66
CA ASN A 138 16.78 20.80 -23.44
C ASN A 138 17.27 19.52 -22.76
N LEU A 139 17.28 19.47 -21.42
CA LEU A 139 17.57 18.26 -20.66
C LEU A 139 16.51 17.18 -20.95
N ASP A 140 15.23 17.53 -20.85
CA ASP A 140 14.10 16.65 -21.20
C ASP A 140 14.22 16.07 -22.62
N SER A 141 14.63 16.89 -23.57
CA SER A 141 14.79 16.49 -24.97
C SER A 141 15.98 15.54 -25.12
N ALA A 142 17.12 15.87 -24.53
CA ALA A 142 18.33 15.07 -24.59
C ALA A 142 18.18 13.71 -23.87
N LEU A 143 17.41 13.65 -22.77
CA LEU A 143 17.08 12.39 -22.09
C LEU A 143 16.28 11.45 -23.00
N ARG A 144 15.26 11.98 -23.68
CA ARG A 144 14.42 11.19 -24.61
C ARG A 144 15.21 10.73 -25.84
N GLU A 145 16.08 11.58 -26.38
CA GLU A 145 16.93 11.23 -27.53
C GLU A 145 17.93 10.12 -27.22
N ASN A 146 18.40 10.04 -25.97
CA ASN A 146 19.37 9.04 -25.52
C ASN A 146 18.73 7.85 -24.79
N ASP A 147 17.38 7.76 -24.74
CA ASP A 147 16.62 6.72 -24.02
C ASP A 147 17.06 6.51 -22.56
N ILE A 148 17.40 7.61 -21.89
CA ILE A 148 17.91 7.56 -20.51
C ILE A 148 16.73 7.47 -19.54
N LYS A 149 16.60 6.32 -18.87
CA LYS A 149 15.67 6.11 -17.75
C LYS A 149 16.28 6.69 -16.46
N LEU A 150 15.88 7.91 -16.13
CA LEU A 150 16.27 8.60 -14.90
C LEU A 150 15.73 7.93 -13.64
N LEU A 151 16.54 7.90 -12.60
CA LEU A 151 16.13 7.64 -11.22
C LEU A 151 16.47 8.89 -10.39
N GLY A 152 15.48 9.46 -9.70
CA GLY A 152 15.68 10.65 -8.88
C GLY A 152 15.86 11.95 -9.70
N ARG A 153 16.45 12.96 -9.06
CA ARG A 153 16.61 14.31 -9.63
C ARG A 153 18.03 14.50 -10.19
N PRO A 154 18.18 15.04 -11.41
CA PRO A 154 19.50 15.32 -11.98
C PRO A 154 20.16 16.54 -11.29
N GLU A 155 21.46 16.45 -11.07
CA GLU A 155 22.32 17.54 -10.64
C GLU A 155 22.82 18.29 -11.87
N VAL A 156 22.40 19.54 -12.05
CA VAL A 156 22.76 20.35 -13.22
C VAL A 156 23.78 21.42 -12.86
N ASP A 157 24.86 21.49 -13.62
CA ASP A 157 25.91 22.51 -13.54
C ASP A 157 26.06 23.24 -14.88
N VAL A 158 26.04 24.57 -14.86
CA VAL A 158 26.21 25.40 -16.05
C VAL A 158 27.70 25.68 -16.25
N THR A 159 28.29 25.04 -17.27
CA THR A 159 29.74 25.07 -17.50
C THR A 159 30.18 26.31 -18.29
N ALA A 160 29.34 26.82 -19.19
CA ALA A 160 29.63 28.05 -19.92
C ALA A 160 28.35 28.79 -20.32
N PHE A 161 28.30 30.09 -20.00
CA PHE A 161 27.24 30.96 -20.47
C PHE A 161 27.70 32.41 -20.63
N GLU A 162 27.50 32.96 -21.83
CA GLU A 162 27.64 34.39 -22.11
C GLU A 162 26.58 34.83 -23.12
N ASP A 163 26.22 36.11 -23.10
CA ASP A 163 25.28 36.69 -24.06
C ASP A 163 25.76 36.48 -25.51
N ALA A 164 24.84 36.05 -26.37
CA ALA A 164 25.10 35.69 -27.77
C ALA A 164 26.10 34.52 -28.00
N LYS A 165 26.41 33.71 -26.97
CA LYS A 165 27.17 32.46 -27.10
C LYS A 165 26.27 31.24 -26.81
N PRO A 166 26.68 30.03 -27.23
CA PRO A 166 26.00 28.80 -26.82
C PRO A 166 25.96 28.66 -25.30
N LEU A 167 24.88 28.06 -24.80
CA LEU A 167 24.78 27.60 -23.43
C LEU A 167 25.35 26.18 -23.36
N GLU A 168 26.32 25.97 -22.49
CA GLU A 168 26.83 24.64 -22.17
C GLU A 168 26.48 24.33 -20.71
N PHE A 169 25.89 23.16 -20.50
CA PHE A 169 25.63 22.65 -19.16
C PHE A 169 25.87 21.14 -19.12
N THR A 170 26.18 20.65 -17.94
CA THR A 170 26.28 19.22 -17.65
C THR A 170 25.21 18.84 -16.65
N ALA A 171 24.57 17.69 -16.87
CA ALA A 171 23.64 17.09 -15.93
C ALA A 171 24.19 15.73 -15.50
N GLU A 172 24.47 15.56 -14.22
CA GLU A 172 24.78 14.26 -13.62
C GLU A 172 23.51 13.67 -13.04
N MET A 173 23.29 12.38 -13.27
CA MET A 173 22.03 11.75 -12.91
C MET A 173 22.21 10.27 -12.63
N ASP A 174 21.44 9.79 -11.66
CA ASP A 174 21.29 8.38 -11.40
C ASP A 174 20.35 7.77 -12.45
N VAL A 175 20.71 6.58 -12.93
CA VAL A 175 19.98 5.84 -13.97
C VAL A 175 19.74 4.41 -13.54
N VAL A 176 18.74 3.78 -14.15
CA VAL A 176 18.55 2.34 -13.99
C VAL A 176 19.81 1.62 -14.51
N PRO A 177 20.54 0.88 -13.65
CA PRO A 177 21.76 0.22 -14.05
C PRO A 177 21.47 -0.94 -15.00
N GLU A 178 22.41 -1.25 -15.89
CA GLU A 178 22.39 -2.50 -16.65
C GLU A 178 22.96 -3.64 -15.77
N PHE A 179 22.22 -4.74 -15.67
CA PHE A 179 22.65 -5.96 -14.98
C PHE A 179 22.04 -7.21 -15.63
N GLU A 180 22.64 -8.36 -15.34
CA GLU A 180 22.18 -9.67 -15.81
C GLU A 180 21.34 -10.35 -14.73
N LEU A 181 20.26 -11.00 -15.16
CA LEU A 181 19.41 -11.79 -14.27
C LEU A 181 19.97 -13.22 -14.15
N PRO A 182 19.94 -13.83 -12.96
CA PRO A 182 20.31 -15.23 -12.80
C PRO A 182 19.26 -16.13 -13.45
N SER A 183 19.64 -17.39 -13.72
CA SER A 183 18.70 -18.42 -14.17
C SER A 183 17.75 -18.77 -13.04
N TYR A 184 16.43 -18.68 -13.25
CA TYR A 184 15.44 -18.95 -12.20
C TYR A 184 15.50 -20.41 -11.72
N ASP A 185 15.74 -21.36 -12.64
CA ASP A 185 15.92 -22.79 -12.32
C ASP A 185 17.10 -23.09 -11.38
N SER A 186 18.05 -22.15 -11.25
CA SER A 186 19.20 -22.29 -10.35
C SER A 186 18.93 -21.82 -8.93
N ILE A 187 17.79 -21.19 -8.69
CA ILE A 187 17.34 -20.76 -7.37
C ILE A 187 16.78 -21.98 -6.65
N GLU A 188 17.50 -22.47 -5.64
CA GLU A 188 17.08 -23.58 -4.79
C GLU A 188 16.78 -23.07 -3.38
N VAL A 189 15.57 -23.32 -2.89
CA VAL A 189 15.16 -22.92 -1.54
C VAL A 189 14.54 -24.10 -0.77
N VAL A 190 14.67 -24.05 0.56
CA VAL A 190 14.14 -25.07 1.47
C VAL A 190 13.13 -24.44 2.42
N VAL A 191 11.91 -24.98 2.46
CA VAL A 191 10.84 -24.56 3.37
C VAL A 191 10.46 -25.68 4.34
N ASP A 192 9.70 -25.34 5.39
CA ASP A 192 9.17 -26.35 6.29
C ASP A 192 8.05 -27.16 5.63
N PRO A 193 7.86 -28.44 6.01
CA PRO A 193 6.84 -29.29 5.42
C PRO A 193 5.44 -28.85 5.88
N SER A 194 4.48 -28.90 4.96
CA SER A 194 3.06 -28.59 5.20
C SER A 194 2.24 -29.81 5.65
N GLU A 195 2.89 -30.84 6.22
CA GLU A 195 2.22 -32.08 6.64
C GLU A 195 1.13 -31.79 7.68
N VAL A 196 -0.07 -32.32 7.43
CA VAL A 196 -1.18 -32.25 8.38
C VAL A 196 -1.11 -33.44 9.32
N THR A 197 -0.87 -33.16 10.59
CA THR A 197 -0.83 -34.16 11.64
C THR A 197 -2.22 -34.39 12.23
N ASP A 198 -2.41 -35.54 12.89
CA ASP A 198 -3.66 -35.82 13.60
C ASP A 198 -3.89 -34.85 14.77
N ASP A 199 -2.82 -34.33 15.37
CA ASP A 199 -2.87 -33.33 16.45
C ASP A 199 -3.37 -31.97 15.94
N ASP A 200 -3.04 -31.57 14.71
CA ASP A 200 -3.59 -30.35 14.10
C ASP A 200 -5.12 -30.47 13.93
N VAL A 201 -5.58 -31.63 13.45
CA VAL A 201 -7.02 -31.91 13.27
C VAL A 201 -7.72 -31.98 14.61
N ALA A 202 -7.10 -32.60 15.62
CA ALA A 202 -7.63 -32.67 16.98
C ALA A 202 -7.76 -31.26 17.60
N THR A 203 -6.75 -30.40 17.40
CA THR A 203 -6.77 -29.02 17.88
C THR A 203 -7.93 -28.22 17.27
N GLN A 204 -8.12 -28.31 15.95
CA GLN A 204 -9.25 -27.65 15.27
C GLN A 204 -10.60 -28.22 15.69
N LEU A 205 -10.68 -29.55 15.88
CA LEU A 205 -11.90 -30.21 16.37
C LEU A 205 -12.24 -29.75 17.79
N ASP A 206 -11.25 -29.64 18.67
CA ASP A 206 -11.46 -29.17 20.04
C ASP A 206 -11.82 -27.69 20.10
N ALA A 207 -11.23 -26.86 19.22
CA ALA A 207 -11.63 -25.46 19.04
C ALA A 207 -13.06 -25.32 18.50
N LEU A 208 -13.55 -26.27 17.70
CA LEU A 208 -14.95 -26.32 17.28
C LEU A 208 -15.85 -26.78 18.44
N ARG A 209 -15.45 -27.83 19.16
CA ARG A 209 -16.18 -28.37 20.33
C ARG A 209 -16.30 -27.35 21.45
N SER A 210 -15.31 -26.50 21.66
CA SER A 210 -15.32 -25.48 22.72
C SER A 210 -16.48 -24.50 22.57
N ARG A 211 -16.89 -24.21 21.33
CA ARG A 211 -18.06 -23.35 21.01
C ARG A 211 -19.39 -23.95 21.46
N PHE A 212 -19.45 -25.27 21.60
CA PHE A 212 -20.60 -26.04 22.09
C PHE A 212 -20.38 -26.58 23.50
N GLY A 213 -19.26 -26.23 24.13
CA GLY A 213 -18.90 -26.67 25.47
C GLY A 213 -19.83 -26.09 26.53
N SER A 214 -20.10 -26.88 27.56
CA SER A 214 -20.85 -26.42 28.74
C SER A 214 -19.89 -26.05 29.86
N LEU A 215 -20.24 -25.05 30.67
CA LEU A 215 -19.43 -24.66 31.83
C LEU A 215 -19.95 -25.36 33.08
N THR A 216 -19.06 -26.07 33.78
CA THR A 216 -19.38 -26.77 35.04
C THR A 216 -18.52 -26.21 36.17
N THR A 217 -19.14 -25.85 37.29
CA THR A 217 -18.41 -25.38 38.47
C THR A 217 -17.53 -26.48 39.05
N VAL A 218 -16.29 -26.14 39.37
CA VAL A 218 -15.31 -27.03 40.00
C VAL A 218 -14.82 -26.47 41.33
N GLU A 219 -14.41 -27.37 42.23
CA GLU A 219 -13.89 -27.01 43.56
C GLU A 219 -12.35 -26.98 43.64
N ARG A 220 -11.67 -27.34 42.54
CA ARG A 220 -10.20 -27.28 42.44
C ARG A 220 -9.73 -25.85 42.17
N ALA A 221 -8.45 -25.59 42.42
CA ALA A 221 -7.78 -24.37 41.98
C ALA A 221 -7.87 -24.23 40.46
N ALA A 222 -7.99 -22.98 40.00
CA ALA A 222 -8.07 -22.63 38.60
C ALA A 222 -6.77 -22.96 37.87
N THR A 223 -6.91 -23.49 36.66
CA THR A 223 -5.83 -23.72 35.71
C THR A 223 -6.15 -22.99 34.41
N THR A 224 -5.14 -22.77 33.56
CA THR A 224 -5.31 -22.24 32.21
C THR A 224 -6.44 -22.98 31.47
N GLY A 225 -7.34 -22.22 30.83
CA GLY A 225 -8.55 -22.71 30.15
C GLY A 225 -9.80 -22.82 31.03
N ASP A 226 -9.71 -22.64 32.35
CA ASP A 226 -10.90 -22.51 33.19
C ASP A 226 -11.52 -21.11 33.06
N VAL A 227 -12.84 -21.04 33.23
CA VAL A 227 -13.60 -19.80 33.25
C VAL A 227 -13.81 -19.34 34.70
N LEU A 228 -13.24 -18.19 35.03
CA LEU A 228 -13.39 -17.53 36.32
C LEU A 228 -14.66 -16.68 36.33
N LEU A 229 -15.40 -16.73 37.43
CA LEU A 229 -16.46 -15.78 37.76
C LEU A 229 -15.97 -14.89 38.89
N PHE A 230 -15.83 -13.58 38.65
CA PHE A 230 -15.19 -12.69 39.63
C PHE A 230 -15.75 -11.26 39.60
N ASP A 231 -15.46 -10.54 40.67
CA ASP A 231 -15.62 -9.09 40.75
C ASP A 231 -14.23 -8.46 40.68
N ILE A 232 -14.10 -7.33 39.99
CA ILE A 232 -12.86 -6.57 39.82
C ILE A 232 -13.07 -5.13 40.26
N SER A 233 -12.05 -4.55 40.90
CA SER A 233 -12.02 -3.14 41.29
C SER A 233 -10.59 -2.59 41.23
N GLY A 234 -10.41 -1.43 40.61
CA GLY A 234 -9.15 -0.70 40.59
C GLY A 234 -9.14 0.50 41.54
N GLU A 235 -8.00 0.76 42.19
CA GLU A 235 -7.77 1.96 42.99
C GLU A 235 -6.42 2.61 42.64
N THR A 236 -6.38 3.93 42.53
CA THR A 236 -5.15 4.73 42.35
C THR A 236 -5.15 5.89 43.34
N ASP A 237 -4.02 6.16 44.00
CA ASP A 237 -3.88 7.25 44.99
C ASP A 237 -4.96 7.27 46.11
N GLY A 238 -5.60 6.12 46.38
CA GLY A 238 -6.69 5.99 47.35
C GLY A 238 -8.08 6.39 46.83
N GLU A 239 -8.22 6.64 45.52
CA GLU A 239 -9.49 6.87 44.83
C GLU A 239 -9.80 5.67 43.91
N ALA A 240 -11.09 5.31 43.81
CA ALA A 240 -11.54 4.22 42.95
C ALA A 240 -11.51 4.65 41.48
N VAL A 241 -11.10 3.73 40.60
CA VAL A 241 -11.12 3.91 39.16
C VAL A 241 -12.43 3.34 38.63
N GLU A 242 -13.40 4.20 38.30
CA GLU A 242 -14.74 3.77 37.90
C GLU A 242 -14.73 2.81 36.69
N ASP A 243 -13.85 3.05 35.72
CA ASP A 243 -13.71 2.21 34.52
C ASP A 243 -13.14 0.80 34.79
N LEU A 244 -12.55 0.59 35.98
CA LEU A 244 -11.97 -0.69 36.40
C LEU A 244 -12.79 -1.32 37.55
N GLU A 245 -14.06 -0.94 37.69
CA GLU A 245 -15.00 -1.56 38.64
C GLU A 245 -16.10 -2.33 37.89
N ALA A 246 -16.12 -3.65 38.04
CA ALA A 246 -17.15 -4.50 37.46
C ALA A 246 -17.44 -5.73 38.33
N LYS A 247 -18.67 -6.24 38.24
CA LYS A 247 -19.14 -7.38 39.05
C LYS A 247 -19.64 -8.50 38.17
N ALA A 248 -19.51 -9.73 38.67
CA ALA A 248 -19.93 -10.97 38.03
C ALA A 248 -19.38 -11.13 36.60
N LEU A 249 -18.13 -10.72 36.38
CA LEU A 249 -17.43 -10.92 35.13
C LEU A 249 -17.09 -12.40 34.94
N SER A 250 -17.11 -12.84 33.69
CA SER A 250 -16.76 -14.19 33.27
C SER A 250 -15.60 -14.10 32.28
N TYR A 251 -14.47 -14.73 32.60
CA TYR A 251 -13.26 -14.66 31.78
C TYR A 251 -12.55 -16.03 31.75
N GLU A 252 -12.02 -16.40 30.59
CA GLU A 252 -11.26 -17.63 30.41
C GLU A 252 -9.77 -17.35 30.68
N LEU A 253 -9.23 -18.01 31.69
CA LEU A 253 -7.86 -17.81 32.15
C LEU A 253 -6.86 -18.29 31.08
N GLY A 254 -5.89 -17.45 30.72
CA GLY A 254 -4.89 -17.73 29.68
C GLY A 254 -5.25 -17.19 28.30
N THR A 255 -6.19 -16.25 28.20
CA THR A 255 -6.56 -15.61 26.93
C THR A 255 -5.91 -14.23 26.73
N ASP A 256 -5.14 -13.75 27.72
CA ASP A 256 -4.42 -12.47 27.73
C ASP A 256 -5.29 -11.24 27.34
N GLY A 257 -6.61 -11.36 27.49
CA GLY A 257 -7.57 -10.39 26.97
C GLY A 257 -8.15 -9.42 28.01
N MET A 258 -7.84 -9.59 29.30
CA MET A 258 -8.44 -8.80 30.38
C MET A 258 -7.60 -7.57 30.73
N LEU A 259 -6.46 -7.77 31.40
CA LEU A 259 -5.48 -6.74 31.75
C LEU A 259 -4.09 -7.38 31.77
N PRO A 260 -3.03 -6.68 31.36
CA PRO A 260 -1.66 -7.14 31.55
C PRO A 260 -1.41 -7.56 33.02
N GLY A 261 -0.86 -8.76 33.23
CA GLY A 261 -0.60 -9.30 34.57
C GLY A 261 -1.79 -10.00 35.25
N PHE A 262 -2.97 -10.00 34.65
CA PHE A 262 -4.19 -10.60 35.23
C PHE A 262 -4.08 -12.12 35.33
N ASP A 263 -3.64 -12.77 34.25
CA ASP A 263 -3.61 -14.23 34.15
C ASP A 263 -2.57 -14.82 35.11
N GLU A 264 -1.37 -14.21 35.23
CA GLU A 264 -0.36 -14.62 36.20
C GLU A 264 -0.80 -14.39 37.65
N ALA A 265 -1.51 -13.29 37.91
CA ALA A 265 -1.99 -12.99 39.26
C ALA A 265 -3.07 -13.97 39.74
N LEU A 266 -3.86 -14.54 38.83
CA LEU A 266 -4.97 -15.44 39.15
C LEU A 266 -4.67 -16.92 38.90
N GLU A 267 -3.47 -17.27 38.45
CA GLU A 267 -3.07 -18.67 38.32
C GLU A 267 -3.19 -19.40 39.68
N GLY A 268 -3.82 -20.57 39.67
CA GLY A 268 -4.03 -21.39 40.85
C GLY A 268 -5.01 -20.82 41.88
N VAL A 269 -5.77 -19.78 41.56
CA VAL A 269 -6.76 -19.18 42.47
C VAL A 269 -7.93 -20.13 42.73
N SER A 270 -8.42 -20.17 43.97
CA SER A 270 -9.62 -20.95 44.33
C SER A 270 -10.86 -20.07 44.47
N ALA A 271 -12.05 -20.66 44.37
CA ALA A 271 -13.29 -19.94 44.60
C ALA A 271 -13.34 -19.36 46.03
N GLY A 272 -13.72 -18.08 46.13
CA GLY A 272 -13.75 -17.29 47.36
C GLY A 272 -12.44 -16.58 47.71
N GLU A 273 -11.38 -16.76 46.91
CA GLU A 273 -10.09 -16.12 47.12
C GLU A 273 -10.04 -14.72 46.50
N THR A 274 -9.26 -13.83 47.12
CA THR A 274 -9.00 -12.47 46.63
C THR A 274 -7.53 -12.34 46.31
N ARG A 275 -7.24 -11.81 45.12
CA ARG A 275 -5.88 -11.53 44.64
C ARG A 275 -5.78 -10.05 44.27
N THR A 276 -4.58 -9.51 44.39
CA THR A 276 -4.29 -8.11 44.05
C THR A 276 -3.02 -8.03 43.22
N PHE A 277 -3.02 -7.20 42.18
CA PHE A 277 -1.86 -6.95 41.34
C PHE A 277 -1.84 -5.49 40.89
N ALA A 278 -0.69 -5.02 40.39
CA ALA A 278 -0.54 -3.67 39.87
C ALA A 278 -0.73 -3.66 38.35
N PHE A 279 -1.43 -2.64 37.84
CA PHE A 279 -1.66 -2.41 36.42
C PHE A 279 -1.40 -0.93 36.11
N THR A 280 -0.66 -0.65 35.04
CA THR A 280 -0.36 0.71 34.60
C THR A 280 -0.92 0.88 33.18
N PRO A 281 -1.95 1.72 32.99
CA PRO A 281 -2.52 1.97 31.67
C PRO A 281 -1.52 2.70 30.76
N GLU A 282 -1.50 2.31 29.49
CA GLU A 282 -0.66 2.96 28.46
C GLU A 282 -1.37 4.11 27.76
N THR A 283 -2.69 4.27 27.95
CA THR A 283 -3.49 5.34 27.33
C THR A 283 -4.64 5.77 28.25
N GLY A 284 -5.18 6.97 28.02
CA GLY A 284 -6.40 7.47 28.69
C GLY A 284 -6.16 8.32 29.94
N GLU A 285 -7.21 8.57 30.73
CA GLU A 285 -7.17 9.49 31.89
C GLU A 285 -6.17 9.07 32.99
N TYR A 286 -5.89 7.77 33.08
CA TYR A 286 -4.99 7.16 34.06
C TYR A 286 -3.66 6.70 33.47
N GLU A 287 -3.30 7.18 32.28
CA GLU A 287 -2.05 6.83 31.60
C GLU A 287 -0.82 7.08 32.49
N GLY A 288 0.05 6.06 32.57
CA GLY A 288 1.28 6.10 33.35
C GLY A 288 1.09 6.10 34.88
N ARG A 289 -0.14 5.93 35.39
CA ARG A 289 -0.42 5.83 36.83
C ARG A 289 -0.58 4.38 37.27
N ASP A 290 0.03 4.03 38.39
CA ASP A 290 -0.07 2.69 38.96
C ASP A 290 -1.43 2.48 39.64
N ILE A 291 -2.25 1.61 39.06
CA ILE A 291 -3.54 1.19 39.60
C ILE A 291 -3.35 -0.14 40.33
N THR A 292 -3.80 -0.21 41.59
CA THR A 292 -3.90 -1.49 42.31
C THR A 292 -5.23 -2.14 41.97
N VAL A 293 -5.18 -3.27 41.27
CA VAL A 293 -6.34 -4.05 40.87
C VAL A 293 -6.59 -5.14 41.90
N THR A 294 -7.81 -5.20 42.42
CA THR A 294 -8.28 -6.27 43.31
C THR A 294 -9.30 -7.12 42.57
N VAL A 295 -9.10 -8.44 42.62
CA VAL A 295 -9.99 -9.43 42.01
C VAL A 295 -10.50 -10.37 43.09
N VAL A 296 -11.82 -10.48 43.19
CA VAL A 296 -12.51 -11.41 44.09
C VAL A 296 -13.13 -12.52 43.27
N VAL A 297 -12.54 -13.72 43.33
CA VAL A 297 -13.03 -14.86 42.55
C VAL A 297 -14.20 -15.49 43.30
N SER A 298 -15.38 -15.46 42.69
CA SER A 298 -16.60 -16.06 43.25
C SER A 298 -16.77 -17.53 42.85
N GLY A 299 -16.17 -17.96 41.74
CA GLY A 299 -16.24 -19.34 41.28
C GLY A 299 -15.28 -19.65 40.15
N VAL A 300 -14.92 -20.93 40.04
CA VAL A 300 -14.12 -21.49 38.95
C VAL A 300 -14.99 -22.49 38.21
N ARG A 301 -15.04 -22.40 36.87
CA ARG A 301 -15.79 -23.31 36.03
C ARG A 301 -14.87 -23.92 34.98
N GLU A 302 -14.92 -25.24 34.83
CA GLU A 302 -14.24 -25.90 33.72
C GLU A 302 -15.17 -26.02 32.52
N ARG A 303 -14.60 -25.93 31.31
CA ARG A 303 -15.33 -26.16 30.07
C ARG A 303 -15.35 -27.66 29.77
N VAL A 304 -16.55 -28.24 29.80
CA VAL A 304 -16.80 -29.62 29.42
C VAL A 304 -17.19 -29.66 27.95
N LEU A 305 -16.28 -30.17 27.11
CA LEU A 305 -16.48 -30.33 25.68
C LEU A 305 -17.48 -31.47 25.40
N PRO A 306 -18.42 -31.32 24.45
CA PRO A 306 -19.29 -32.42 24.00
C PRO A 306 -18.45 -33.57 23.43
N THR A 307 -18.95 -34.80 23.46
CA THR A 307 -18.24 -35.95 22.88
C THR A 307 -18.03 -35.76 21.37
N ALA A 308 -16.86 -36.17 20.86
CA ALA A 308 -16.55 -36.09 19.45
C ALA A 308 -17.09 -37.33 18.71
N ASP A 309 -18.40 -37.35 18.47
CA ASP A 309 -19.15 -38.43 17.82
C ASP A 309 -20.03 -37.91 16.67
N ASP A 310 -20.78 -38.80 16.03
CA ASP A 310 -21.65 -38.48 14.89
C ASP A 310 -22.78 -37.50 15.29
N ASP A 311 -23.26 -37.57 16.54
CA ASP A 311 -24.26 -36.63 17.05
C ASP A 311 -23.68 -35.21 17.12
N PHE A 312 -22.42 -35.06 17.54
CA PHE A 312 -21.72 -33.78 17.49
C PHE A 312 -21.47 -33.29 16.06
N ALA A 313 -21.10 -34.18 15.14
CA ALA A 313 -20.86 -33.82 13.74
C ALA A 313 -22.13 -33.19 13.10
N GLN A 314 -23.28 -33.83 13.31
CA GLN A 314 -24.59 -33.33 12.84
C GLN A 314 -25.02 -32.03 13.54
N LEU A 315 -24.61 -31.83 14.80
CA LEU A 315 -24.91 -30.60 15.54
C LEU A 315 -24.06 -29.42 15.08
N ALA A 316 -22.78 -29.65 14.81
CA ALA A 316 -21.79 -28.59 14.59
C ALA A 316 -21.50 -28.31 13.10
N SER A 317 -21.96 -29.16 12.19
CA SER A 317 -21.61 -29.09 10.77
C SER A 317 -22.71 -29.64 9.86
N GLU A 318 -22.44 -29.64 8.54
CA GLU A 318 -23.31 -30.26 7.53
C GLU A 318 -23.08 -31.76 7.36
N PHE A 319 -22.13 -32.36 8.08
CA PHE A 319 -21.73 -33.75 7.95
C PHE A 319 -22.56 -34.68 8.85
N ASP A 320 -22.77 -35.91 8.39
CA ASP A 320 -23.57 -36.91 9.11
C ASP A 320 -22.71 -37.68 10.14
N THR A 321 -21.39 -37.74 9.95
CA THR A 321 -20.46 -38.52 10.77
C THR A 321 -19.23 -37.73 11.23
N ILE A 322 -18.63 -38.14 12.35
CA ILE A 322 -17.40 -37.50 12.86
C ILE A 322 -16.21 -37.68 11.93
N ASP A 323 -16.18 -38.77 11.17
CA ASP A 323 -15.09 -39.06 10.23
C ASP A 323 -15.14 -38.11 9.03
N GLU A 324 -16.33 -37.77 8.53
CA GLU A 324 -16.52 -36.74 7.49
C GLU A 324 -16.08 -35.35 7.98
N LEU A 325 -16.50 -34.97 9.20
CA LEU A 325 -16.06 -33.70 9.81
C LEU A 325 -14.54 -33.64 9.99
N ARG A 326 -13.90 -34.73 10.46
CA ARG A 326 -12.44 -34.79 10.58
C ARG A 326 -11.73 -34.73 9.22
N ALA A 327 -12.33 -35.28 8.18
CA ALA A 327 -11.77 -35.21 6.83
C ALA A 327 -11.80 -33.77 6.28
N ASP A 328 -12.92 -33.06 6.43
CA ASP A 328 -13.05 -31.65 6.05
C ASP A 328 -12.11 -30.75 6.87
N LEU A 329 -12.01 -30.96 8.20
CA LEU A 329 -11.05 -30.23 9.03
C LEU A 329 -9.62 -30.47 8.57
N ARG A 330 -9.26 -31.70 8.20
CA ARG A 330 -7.93 -32.02 7.66
C ARG A 330 -7.66 -31.31 6.34
N GLU A 331 -8.64 -31.22 5.44
CA GLU A 331 -8.52 -30.47 4.19
C GLU A 331 -8.32 -28.97 4.46
N ARG A 332 -9.11 -28.38 5.37
CA ARG A 332 -8.98 -26.97 5.75
C ARG A 332 -7.62 -26.64 6.34
N VAL A 333 -7.15 -27.47 7.29
CA VAL A 333 -5.80 -27.32 7.87
C VAL A 333 -4.73 -27.47 6.80
N GLY A 334 -4.87 -28.45 5.90
CA GLY A 334 -3.95 -28.65 4.80
C GLY A 334 -3.85 -27.42 3.88
N ARG A 335 -4.98 -26.79 3.56
CA ARG A 335 -4.99 -25.56 2.76
C ARG A 335 -4.29 -24.40 3.46
N VAL A 336 -4.53 -24.21 4.77
CA VAL A 336 -3.85 -23.15 5.54
C VAL A 336 -2.34 -23.39 5.57
N LYS A 337 -1.89 -24.60 5.90
CA LYS A 337 -0.46 -24.94 5.92
C LYS A 337 0.20 -24.81 4.55
N LEU A 338 -0.52 -25.13 3.47
CA LEU A 338 -0.03 -24.97 2.11
C LEU A 338 0.16 -23.49 1.77
N LEU A 339 -0.78 -22.62 2.16
CA LEU A 339 -0.65 -21.17 2.00
C LEU A 339 0.56 -20.63 2.78
N GLU A 340 0.70 -21.00 4.05
CA GLU A 340 1.86 -20.64 4.89
C GLU A 340 3.19 -21.09 4.25
N GLN A 341 3.23 -22.33 3.74
CA GLN A 341 4.40 -22.85 3.05
C GLN A 341 4.71 -22.08 1.76
N ALA A 342 3.68 -21.65 1.02
CA ALA A 342 3.84 -20.84 -0.18
C ALA A 342 4.38 -19.44 0.11
N TYR A 343 3.93 -18.82 1.21
CA TYR A 343 4.49 -17.55 1.68
C TYR A 343 5.96 -17.68 2.06
N ALA A 344 6.30 -18.69 2.86
CA ALA A 344 7.69 -18.94 3.24
C ALA A 344 8.57 -19.26 2.01
N ALA A 345 8.02 -19.95 1.01
CA ALA A 345 8.71 -20.22 -0.25
C ALA A 345 8.95 -18.92 -1.03
N ARG A 346 7.92 -18.08 -1.17
CA ARG A 346 7.99 -16.79 -1.86
C ARG A 346 9.04 -15.88 -1.25
N GLU A 347 9.06 -15.75 0.08
CA GLU A 347 10.04 -14.95 0.81
C GLU A 347 11.47 -15.45 0.56
N LYS A 348 11.72 -16.75 0.76
CA LYS A 348 13.05 -17.35 0.52
C LYS A 348 13.49 -17.25 -0.94
N VAL A 349 12.56 -17.38 -1.90
CA VAL A 349 12.86 -17.19 -3.32
C VAL A 349 13.24 -15.74 -3.61
N ALA A 350 12.52 -14.76 -3.04
CA ALA A 350 12.88 -13.35 -3.17
C ALA A 350 14.28 -13.09 -2.62
N GLU A 351 14.58 -13.54 -1.40
CA GLU A 351 15.91 -13.41 -0.80
C GLU A 351 17.00 -14.05 -1.67
N ALA A 352 16.79 -15.29 -2.11
CA ALA A 352 17.75 -16.02 -2.94
C ALA A 352 17.96 -15.35 -4.31
N LEU A 353 16.89 -14.83 -4.93
CA LEU A 353 16.94 -14.07 -6.17
C LEU A 353 17.81 -12.81 -6.00
N LEU A 354 17.58 -12.04 -4.93
CA LEU A 354 18.34 -10.83 -4.67
C LEU A 354 19.79 -11.15 -4.34
N ALA A 355 20.06 -12.20 -3.56
CA ALA A 355 21.41 -12.64 -3.24
C ALA A 355 22.19 -13.11 -4.48
N ALA A 356 21.52 -13.77 -5.42
CA ALA A 356 22.12 -14.24 -6.67
C ALA A 356 22.30 -13.14 -7.73
N THR A 357 21.72 -11.95 -7.52
CA THR A 357 21.75 -10.85 -8.49
C THR A 357 22.73 -9.75 -8.05
N GLU A 358 23.78 -9.54 -8.84
CA GLU A 358 24.71 -8.43 -8.68
C GLU A 358 24.22 -7.20 -9.44
N ILE A 359 24.02 -6.09 -8.73
CA ILE A 359 23.55 -4.82 -9.29
C ILE A 359 24.24 -3.66 -8.57
N ALA A 360 24.70 -2.67 -9.34
CA ALA A 360 25.23 -1.44 -8.79
C ALA A 360 24.06 -0.50 -8.47
N LEU A 361 23.81 -0.23 -7.19
CA LEU A 361 22.70 0.63 -6.81
C LEU A 361 23.04 2.11 -7.07
N PRO A 362 22.05 2.95 -7.42
CA PRO A 362 22.23 4.39 -7.52
C PRO A 362 22.31 5.03 -6.13
N GLU A 363 23.52 5.33 -5.66
CA GLU A 363 23.77 5.87 -4.31
C GLU A 363 23.14 7.24 -4.06
N GLY A 364 22.96 8.07 -5.09
CA GLY A 364 22.31 9.38 -4.94
C GLY A 364 20.82 9.24 -4.59
N VAL A 365 20.11 8.28 -5.20
CA VAL A 365 18.72 7.95 -4.87
C VAL A 365 18.59 7.45 -3.44
N ILE A 366 19.48 6.55 -3.02
CA ILE A 366 19.49 6.01 -1.65
C ILE A 366 19.72 7.15 -0.65
N THR A 367 20.74 7.97 -0.90
CA THR A 367 21.07 9.11 -0.04
C THR A 367 19.89 10.06 0.11
N GLN A 368 19.22 10.40 -1.00
CA GLN A 368 18.07 11.28 -0.98
C GLN A 368 16.89 10.67 -0.19
N GLN A 369 16.59 9.40 -0.37
CA GLN A 369 15.50 8.72 0.35
C GLN A 369 15.77 8.66 1.86
N VAL A 370 17.01 8.36 2.25
CA VAL A 370 17.42 8.39 3.66
C VAL A 370 17.34 9.82 4.21
N GLU A 371 17.79 10.83 3.47
CA GLU A 371 17.66 12.23 3.88
C GLU A 371 16.20 12.68 4.02
N ASP A 372 15.34 12.29 3.09
CA ASP A 372 13.91 12.61 3.12
C ASP A 372 13.22 11.95 4.33
N HIS A 373 13.57 10.71 4.67
CA HIS A 373 13.08 10.04 5.87
C HIS A 373 13.47 10.81 7.14
N PHE A 374 14.70 11.29 7.24
CA PHE A 374 15.21 12.03 8.40
C PHE A 374 15.04 13.56 8.30
N ALA A 375 14.20 14.07 7.39
CA ALA A 375 14.04 15.50 7.16
C ALA A 375 13.57 16.27 8.42
N ASP A 376 12.80 15.61 9.28
CA ASP A 376 12.27 16.16 10.53
C ASP A 376 13.27 16.06 11.71
N GLY A 377 14.46 15.52 11.48
CA GLY A 377 15.57 15.50 12.44
C GLY A 377 15.43 14.47 13.57
N HIS A 378 14.59 13.45 13.40
CA HIS A 378 14.49 12.31 14.31
C HIS A 378 15.59 11.26 14.04
N GLY A 379 15.74 10.26 14.91
CA GLY A 379 16.64 9.12 14.73
C GLY A 379 18.09 9.33 15.22
N ASP A 380 18.78 8.22 15.48
CA ASP A 380 20.20 8.16 15.78
C ASP A 380 21.00 7.49 14.64
N ASP A 381 22.33 7.39 14.80
CA ASP A 381 23.19 6.78 13.78
C ASP A 381 22.85 5.30 13.51
N ALA A 382 22.33 4.57 14.51
CA ALA A 382 21.97 3.17 14.37
C ALA A 382 20.69 3.04 13.53
N HIS A 383 19.67 3.83 13.84
CA HIS A 383 18.44 3.88 13.08
C HIS A 383 18.68 4.36 11.64
N ARG A 384 19.58 5.34 11.44
CA ARG A 384 19.98 5.77 10.09
C ARG A 384 20.58 4.63 9.26
N THR A 385 21.42 3.80 9.89
CA THR A 385 22.05 2.64 9.22
C THR A 385 21.02 1.58 8.84
N GLU A 386 20.03 1.36 9.71
CA GLU A 386 18.92 0.44 9.45
C GLU A 386 18.06 0.91 8.27
N VAL A 387 17.63 2.18 8.28
CA VAL A 387 16.86 2.78 7.18
C VAL A 387 17.64 2.75 5.87
N GLU A 388 18.95 3.03 5.89
CA GLU A 388 19.81 2.92 4.70
C GLU A 388 19.86 1.49 4.16
N THR A 389 19.93 0.49 5.05
CA THR A 389 19.93 -0.93 4.66
C THR A 389 18.60 -1.33 4.03
N GLN A 390 17.48 -1.00 4.69
CA GLN A 390 16.13 -1.27 4.18
C GLN A 390 15.88 -0.57 2.84
N THR A 391 16.36 0.66 2.69
CA THR A 391 16.26 1.44 1.45
C THR A 391 17.03 0.75 0.32
N ARG A 392 18.25 0.28 0.59
CA ARG A 392 19.06 -0.47 -0.39
C ARG A 392 18.37 -1.76 -0.81
N ASP A 393 17.87 -2.54 0.14
CA ASP A 393 17.23 -3.82 -0.15
C ASP A 393 15.92 -3.63 -0.92
N SER A 394 15.12 -2.63 -0.55
CA SER A 394 13.88 -2.27 -1.25
C SER A 394 14.15 -1.80 -2.68
N LEU A 395 15.11 -0.90 -2.87
CA LEU A 395 15.47 -0.42 -4.21
C LEU A 395 16.05 -1.55 -5.07
N LYS A 396 16.88 -2.41 -4.49
CA LYS A 396 17.41 -3.60 -5.17
C LYS A 396 16.27 -4.51 -5.61
N SER A 397 15.33 -4.81 -4.73
CA SER A 397 14.15 -5.63 -5.01
C SER A 397 13.32 -5.04 -6.16
N GLN A 398 13.02 -3.75 -6.10
CA GLN A 398 12.26 -3.05 -7.14
C GLN A 398 12.94 -3.15 -8.51
N LEU A 399 14.24 -2.82 -8.59
CA LEU A 399 14.98 -2.84 -9.85
C LEU A 399 15.08 -4.24 -10.44
N VAL A 400 15.35 -5.26 -9.61
CA VAL A 400 15.43 -6.66 -10.07
C VAL A 400 14.08 -7.15 -10.58
N LEU A 401 13.00 -6.93 -9.83
CA LEU A 401 11.66 -7.36 -10.22
C LEU A 401 11.12 -6.60 -11.43
N ASP A 402 11.39 -5.30 -11.55
CA ASP A 402 11.04 -4.53 -12.75
C ASP A 402 11.83 -5.03 -13.98
N ARG A 403 13.10 -5.38 -13.82
CA ARG A 403 13.90 -5.97 -14.91
C ARG A 403 13.37 -7.34 -15.35
N ILE A 404 12.90 -8.17 -14.41
CA ILE A 404 12.25 -9.45 -14.71
C ILE A 404 10.94 -9.21 -15.47
N ALA A 405 10.10 -8.30 -14.96
CA ALA A 405 8.85 -7.95 -15.62
C ALA A 405 9.05 -7.42 -17.05
N GLU A 406 10.09 -6.60 -17.28
CA GLU A 406 10.44 -6.12 -18.61
C GLU A 406 10.95 -7.25 -19.52
N THR A 407 11.80 -8.14 -19.00
CA THR A 407 12.42 -9.24 -19.77
C THR A 407 11.39 -10.28 -20.20
N GLU A 408 10.50 -10.65 -19.27
CA GLU A 408 9.44 -11.63 -19.48
C GLU A 408 8.14 -11.00 -20.05
N GLN A 409 8.15 -9.68 -20.29
CA GLN A 409 7.04 -8.93 -20.86
C GLN A 409 5.73 -9.08 -20.07
N LEU A 410 5.84 -9.05 -18.75
CA LEU A 410 4.71 -9.22 -17.85
C LEU A 410 3.84 -7.95 -17.82
N SER A 411 2.57 -8.13 -18.17
CA SER A 411 1.53 -7.09 -18.09
C SER A 411 0.55 -7.36 -16.97
N VAL A 412 0.06 -6.29 -16.35
CA VAL A 412 -1.01 -6.33 -15.34
C VAL A 412 -2.37 -6.24 -16.02
N SER A 413 -3.24 -7.18 -15.69
CA SER A 413 -4.64 -7.20 -16.11
C SER A 413 -5.52 -6.37 -15.15
N GLU A 414 -6.70 -5.99 -15.63
CA GLU A 414 -7.70 -5.28 -14.81
C GLU A 414 -8.15 -6.12 -13.62
N ALA A 415 -8.24 -7.45 -13.79
CA ALA A 415 -8.60 -8.38 -12.73
C ALA A 415 -7.53 -8.40 -11.62
N GLU A 416 -6.26 -8.53 -11.97
CA GLU A 416 -5.15 -8.53 -11.00
C GLU A 416 -5.07 -7.20 -10.23
N LEU A 417 -5.24 -6.06 -10.93
CA LEU A 417 -5.28 -4.75 -10.27
C LEU A 417 -6.48 -4.63 -9.33
N SER A 418 -7.65 -5.16 -9.72
CA SER A 418 -8.85 -5.16 -8.88
C SER A 418 -8.66 -6.03 -7.64
N SER A 419 -8.10 -7.24 -7.79
CA SER A 419 -7.75 -8.12 -6.68
C SER A 419 -6.80 -7.44 -5.70
N TRP A 420 -5.74 -6.79 -6.22
CA TRP A 420 -4.80 -6.04 -5.40
C TRP A 420 -5.48 -4.89 -4.64
N LEU A 421 -6.36 -4.11 -5.28
CA LEU A 421 -7.11 -3.04 -4.60
C LEU A 421 -7.98 -3.58 -3.46
N VAL A 422 -8.64 -4.72 -3.66
CA VAL A 422 -9.45 -5.37 -2.62
C VAL A 422 -8.59 -5.83 -1.45
N GLN A 423 -7.39 -6.32 -1.72
CA GLN A 423 -6.44 -6.77 -0.68
C GLN A 423 -5.82 -5.60 0.09
N GLN A 424 -5.51 -4.47 -0.58
CA GLN A 424 -4.81 -3.34 0.04
C GLN A 424 -5.75 -2.35 0.75
N ALA A 425 -6.96 -2.12 0.25
CA ALA A 425 -7.86 -1.12 0.81
C ALA A 425 -8.14 -1.25 2.32
N PRO A 426 -8.30 -2.46 2.90
CA PRO A 426 -8.48 -2.64 4.34
C PRO A 426 -7.31 -2.09 5.18
N ARG A 427 -6.07 -2.12 4.67
CA ARG A 427 -4.88 -1.59 5.37
C ARG A 427 -4.98 -0.08 5.61
N TYR A 428 -5.68 0.62 4.73
CA TYR A 428 -5.92 2.06 4.84
C TYR A 428 -7.28 2.39 5.47
N GLY A 429 -8.03 1.39 5.95
CA GLY A 429 -9.38 1.59 6.49
C GLY A 429 -10.39 2.10 5.45
N MET A 430 -10.13 1.87 4.16
CA MET A 430 -10.94 2.37 3.04
C MET A 430 -11.68 1.24 2.33
N SER A 431 -12.77 1.57 1.62
CA SER A 431 -13.33 0.63 0.64
C SER A 431 -12.46 0.59 -0.64
N PRO A 432 -12.51 -0.49 -1.43
CA PRO A 432 -11.73 -0.58 -2.68
C PRO A 432 -11.98 0.58 -3.65
N ASP A 433 -13.24 1.04 -3.76
CA ASP A 433 -13.60 2.18 -4.60
C ASP A 433 -13.00 3.51 -4.09
N GLN A 434 -12.98 3.71 -2.77
CA GLN A 434 -12.38 4.90 -2.16
C GLN A 434 -10.87 4.92 -2.35
N PHE A 435 -10.21 3.78 -2.13
CA PHE A 435 -8.78 3.63 -2.30
C PHE A 435 -8.36 3.84 -3.76
N ALA A 436 -9.12 3.28 -4.72
CA ALA A 436 -8.89 3.53 -6.14
C ALA A 436 -9.02 5.02 -6.52
N GLN A 437 -10.02 5.71 -5.96
CA GLN A 437 -10.22 7.14 -6.19
C GLN A 437 -9.05 7.97 -5.62
N GLU A 438 -8.52 7.59 -4.46
CA GLU A 438 -7.37 8.23 -3.83
C GLU A 438 -6.12 8.10 -4.69
N LEU A 439 -5.83 6.89 -5.20
CA LEU A 439 -4.71 6.64 -6.11
C LEU A 439 -4.81 7.46 -7.40
N VAL A 440 -6.02 7.69 -7.91
CA VAL A 440 -6.25 8.55 -9.08
C VAL A 440 -6.02 10.02 -8.74
N SER A 441 -6.52 10.51 -7.60
CA SER A 441 -6.33 11.91 -7.21
C SER A 441 -4.90 12.25 -6.83
N SER A 442 -4.18 11.31 -6.22
CA SER A 442 -2.75 11.46 -5.88
C SER A 442 -1.82 11.21 -7.08
N GLY A 443 -2.34 10.71 -8.20
CA GLY A 443 -1.56 10.37 -9.39
C GLY A 443 -0.68 9.12 -9.21
N GLN A 444 -0.97 8.27 -8.23
CA GLN A 444 -0.20 7.09 -7.86
C GLN A 444 -0.59 5.81 -8.61
N VAL A 445 -1.58 5.86 -9.52
CA VAL A 445 -1.97 4.70 -10.35
C VAL A 445 -0.78 4.01 -11.03
N PRO A 446 0.21 4.72 -11.63
CA PRO A 446 1.36 4.05 -12.25
C PRO A 446 2.21 3.27 -11.24
N ALA A 447 2.36 3.77 -10.00
CA ALA A 447 3.10 3.10 -8.95
C ALA A 447 2.36 1.84 -8.48
N ALA A 448 1.04 1.91 -8.31
CA ALA A 448 0.21 0.76 -7.99
C ALA A 448 0.29 -0.34 -9.06
N VAL A 449 0.21 0.03 -10.35
CA VAL A 449 0.38 -0.92 -11.46
C VAL A 449 1.78 -1.53 -11.45
N ALA A 450 2.83 -0.74 -11.17
CA ALA A 450 4.19 -1.26 -11.06
C ALA A 450 4.32 -2.27 -9.91
N GLU A 451 3.64 -2.03 -8.78
CA GLU A 451 3.64 -2.95 -7.64
C GLU A 451 3.00 -4.29 -7.97
N VAL A 452 1.81 -4.27 -8.57
CA VAL A 452 1.15 -5.51 -9.05
C VAL A 452 2.03 -6.25 -10.05
N ARG A 453 2.72 -5.51 -10.94
CA ARG A 453 3.64 -6.09 -11.92
C ARG A 453 4.84 -6.75 -11.27
N ARG A 454 5.42 -6.15 -10.23
CA ARG A 454 6.54 -6.74 -9.46
C ARG A 454 6.11 -7.98 -8.68
N ALA A 455 4.94 -7.95 -8.05
CA ALA A 455 4.37 -9.13 -7.40
C ALA A 455 4.21 -10.29 -8.40
N LYS A 456 3.74 -9.99 -9.62
CA LYS A 456 3.64 -10.97 -10.71
C LYS A 456 5.00 -11.47 -11.19
N ALA A 457 6.01 -10.61 -11.26
CA ALA A 457 7.38 -11.00 -11.59
C ALA A 457 7.95 -12.00 -10.56
N LEU A 458 7.74 -11.75 -9.27
CA LEU A 458 8.17 -12.69 -8.23
C LEU A 458 7.42 -14.02 -8.30
N ALA A 459 6.10 -14.00 -8.55
CA ALA A 459 5.32 -15.22 -8.76
C ALA A 459 5.83 -16.04 -9.96
N HIS A 460 6.22 -15.37 -11.06
CA HIS A 460 6.83 -16.03 -12.20
C HIS A 460 8.18 -16.68 -11.87
N VAL A 461 9.02 -16.02 -11.05
CA VAL A 461 10.27 -16.64 -10.56
C VAL A 461 9.97 -17.85 -9.68
N LEU A 462 9.01 -17.74 -8.76
CA LEU A 462 8.61 -18.82 -7.87
C LEU A 462 8.13 -20.06 -8.63
N GLU A 463 7.43 -19.90 -9.75
CA GLU A 463 7.00 -21.00 -10.64
C GLU A 463 8.18 -21.78 -11.25
N HIS A 464 9.31 -21.11 -11.48
CA HIS A 464 10.52 -21.70 -12.10
C HIS A 464 11.60 -22.09 -11.07
N ALA A 465 11.52 -21.55 -9.85
CA ALA A 465 12.46 -21.86 -8.78
C ALA A 465 12.25 -23.28 -8.26
N ARG A 466 13.34 -23.90 -7.78
CA ARG A 466 13.28 -25.23 -7.17
C ARG A 466 13.02 -25.12 -5.67
N VAL A 467 11.76 -25.26 -5.28
CA VAL A 467 11.33 -25.27 -3.88
C VAL A 467 11.25 -26.71 -3.36
N THR A 468 11.96 -26.99 -2.27
CA THR A 468 11.88 -28.28 -1.55
C THR A 468 11.52 -28.08 -0.10
N ASP A 469 10.92 -29.08 0.54
CA ASP A 469 10.77 -29.07 1.98
C ASP A 469 11.99 -29.67 2.70
N THR A 470 12.04 -29.56 4.03
CA THR A 470 13.12 -30.15 4.84
C THR A 470 13.20 -31.69 4.77
N THR A 471 12.18 -32.36 4.22
CA THR A 471 12.17 -33.80 3.95
C THR A 471 12.74 -34.16 2.57
N GLY A 472 12.98 -33.14 1.73
CA GLY A 472 13.46 -33.28 0.36
C GLY A 472 12.35 -33.50 -0.68
N ALA A 473 11.07 -33.37 -0.30
CA ALA A 473 9.96 -33.39 -1.23
C ALA A 473 9.89 -32.07 -2.00
N VAL A 474 9.53 -32.14 -3.28
CA VAL A 474 9.30 -30.92 -4.09
C VAL A 474 7.96 -30.34 -3.66
N VAL A 475 7.96 -29.05 -3.34
CA VAL A 475 6.74 -28.33 -2.97
C VAL A 475 6.02 -27.91 -4.25
N ASP A 476 4.81 -28.42 -4.46
CA ASP A 476 3.99 -28.08 -5.61
C ASP A 476 3.06 -26.91 -5.28
N LEU A 477 3.52 -25.71 -5.63
CA LEU A 477 2.77 -24.46 -5.45
C LEU A 477 1.79 -24.18 -6.59
N SER A 478 1.75 -25.01 -7.64
CA SER A 478 0.86 -24.82 -8.79
C SER A 478 -0.63 -25.03 -8.47
N SER A 479 -0.90 -25.65 -7.32
CA SER A 479 -2.26 -25.89 -6.82
C SER A 479 -2.88 -24.68 -6.11
N LEU A 480 -2.08 -23.64 -5.80
CA LEU A 480 -2.57 -22.38 -5.29
C LEU A 480 -2.87 -21.46 -6.46
N ASP A 481 -4.12 -21.00 -6.59
CA ASP A 481 -4.43 -19.97 -7.57
C ASP A 481 -3.59 -18.72 -7.27
N ALA A 482 -3.08 -18.03 -8.31
CA ALA A 482 -2.25 -16.84 -8.13
C ALA A 482 -2.97 -15.70 -7.37
N ASP A 483 -4.31 -15.73 -7.33
CA ASP A 483 -5.16 -14.83 -6.55
C ASP A 483 -5.33 -15.26 -5.07
N GLU A 484 -5.01 -16.52 -4.73
CA GLU A 484 -5.13 -17.10 -3.39
C GLU A 484 -3.84 -17.02 -2.58
N VAL A 485 -2.71 -16.59 -3.16
CA VAL A 485 -1.50 -16.23 -2.42
C VAL A 485 -1.53 -14.72 -2.21
N PRO A 486 -1.91 -14.21 -1.02
CA PRO A 486 -1.94 -12.78 -0.81
C PRO A 486 -0.57 -12.17 -1.05
N VAL A 487 -0.58 -10.95 -1.57
CA VAL A 487 0.65 -10.19 -1.77
C VAL A 487 1.31 -9.99 -0.41
N ALA A 488 2.64 -10.16 -0.35
CA ALA A 488 3.40 -10.07 0.89
C ALA A 488 2.96 -8.87 1.74
N GLU A 489 2.92 -9.07 3.05
CA GLU A 489 2.95 -7.97 3.98
C GLU A 489 4.28 -7.27 3.77
N ASP A 490 4.30 -6.21 2.95
CA ASP A 490 5.39 -5.25 3.03
C ASP A 490 5.38 -4.77 4.48
N GLY A 491 6.43 -5.15 5.21
CA GLY A 491 6.79 -4.61 6.52
C GLY A 491 7.14 -3.13 6.41
N HIS A 492 6.21 -2.32 5.91
CA HIS A 492 6.13 -0.93 6.26
C HIS A 492 5.38 -0.88 7.58
N ASP A 493 6.13 -1.09 8.65
CA ASP A 493 5.76 -0.62 9.97
C ASP A 493 5.59 0.90 9.85
N HIS A 494 4.37 1.34 9.57
CA HIS A 494 3.93 2.68 9.92
C HIS A 494 3.58 2.69 11.42
N GLU A 495 4.54 2.31 12.27
CA GLU A 495 4.53 2.76 13.66
C GLU A 495 5.01 4.21 13.66
N GLY A 496 4.12 5.13 14.04
CA GLY A 496 4.48 6.52 14.32
C GLY A 496 3.93 7.56 13.33
N HIS A 497 2.63 7.56 13.07
CA HIS A 497 1.94 8.81 12.76
C HIS A 497 0.93 9.12 13.87
N ASP A 498 1.46 9.55 15.02
CA ASP A 498 0.69 10.38 15.95
C ASP A 498 0.37 11.69 15.25
N HIS A 499 -0.85 11.77 14.73
CA HIS A 499 -1.43 13.05 14.36
C HIS A 499 -1.83 13.79 15.63
N ASP A 500 -0.86 14.52 16.19
CA ASP A 500 -1.13 15.60 17.15
C ASP A 500 -1.99 16.67 16.47
N HIS A 501 -3.31 16.54 16.64
CA HIS A 501 -4.25 17.62 16.36
C HIS A 501 -4.45 18.47 17.62
N GLU A 502 -3.43 19.26 17.98
CA GLU A 502 -3.62 20.42 18.83
C GLU A 502 -3.88 21.68 17.99
N GLY A 503 -4.96 22.40 18.32
CA GLY A 503 -5.08 23.82 18.01
C GLY A 503 -6.25 24.22 17.12
N HIS A 504 -7.47 24.16 17.65
CA HIS A 504 -8.52 25.10 17.25
C HIS A 504 -9.13 25.76 18.49
N ASP A 505 -8.47 26.83 18.94
CA ASP A 505 -9.09 27.86 19.78
C ASP A 505 -10.23 28.52 18.99
N HIS A 506 -11.44 28.45 19.55
CA HIS A 506 -12.54 29.33 19.19
C HIS A 506 -12.77 30.32 20.34
N GLU A 507 -12.50 31.60 20.07
CA GLU A 507 -13.20 32.72 20.74
C GLU A 507 -14.65 32.85 20.24
#